data_AF-A0A941N813-F1
#
_entry.id   AF-A0A941N813-F1
#
_cell.length_a   1.000
_cell.length_b   1.000
_cell.length_c   1.000
_cell.angle_alpha   90.00
_cell.angle_beta   90.00
_cell.angle_gamma   90.00
#
_symmetry.space_group_name_H-M   'P 1'
#
loop_
_entity.id
_entity.type
_entity.pdbx_description
1 polymer ?
#
loop_
_entity_poly.entity_id
_entity_poly.type
_entity_poly.pdbx_seq_one_letter_code
_entity_poly.pdbx_strand_id
1 'polypeptide(L)'
;PVKLYTHLIGDPQYHGRPGDRLSFAVRGEFTADGLKLTVIEKDRSLYHHPYTAIVPASDLGPDWRQVTLRLEQFKDQEGRSPQSWAVIDKLELLGSAAKRTPPRFAQWRWTQQP
;
A
#
# COMPACT_ATOMS: atom_id res chain seq x y z
N PRO A 1 5.67 14.00 -4.38
CA PRO A 1 5.08 12.64 -4.51
C PRO A 1 3.93 12.68 -5.53
N VAL A 2 3.84 11.68 -6.41
CA VAL A 2 2.76 11.56 -7.41
C VAL A 2 1.90 10.36 -7.03
N LYS A 3 0.57 10.47 -7.22
CA LYS A 3 -0.32 9.33 -7.08
C LYS A 3 -0.11 8.40 -8.28
N LEU A 4 0.38 7.20 -8.01
CA LEU A 4 0.74 6.23 -9.03
C LEU A 4 -0.42 5.27 -9.31
N TYR A 5 -1.16 4.91 -8.25
CA TYR A 5 -2.25 3.94 -8.34
C TYR A 5 -3.21 4.09 -7.15
N THR A 6 -4.48 3.74 -7.32
CA THR A 6 -5.47 3.71 -6.22
C THR A 6 -6.39 2.51 -6.38
N HIS A 7 -6.74 1.88 -5.25
CA HIS A 7 -7.74 0.82 -5.15
C HIS A 7 -8.74 1.18 -4.06
N LEU A 8 -10.01 0.83 -4.26
CA LEU A 8 -10.99 0.82 -3.18
C LEU A 8 -10.87 -0.53 -2.47
N ILE A 9 -10.28 -0.53 -1.29
CA ILE A 9 -10.22 -1.70 -0.40
C ILE A 9 -11.53 -1.63 0.38
N GLY A 10 -12.49 -2.52 0.20
CA GLY A 10 -13.89 -2.20 0.59
C GLY A 10 -14.89 -3.04 -0.20
N ASP A 11 -14.49 -3.36 -1.42
CA ASP A 11 -15.04 -4.47 -2.18
C ASP A 11 -14.55 -5.78 -1.52
N PRO A 12 -15.44 -6.76 -1.25
CA PRO A 12 -15.11 -8.02 -0.58
C PRO A 12 -13.89 -8.75 -1.13
N GLN A 13 -13.58 -8.62 -2.43
CA GLN A 13 -12.38 -9.23 -3.03
C GLN A 13 -11.06 -8.63 -2.54
N TYR A 14 -11.10 -7.42 -1.97
CA TYR A 14 -9.97 -6.72 -1.38
C TYR A 14 -10.03 -6.64 0.14
N HIS A 15 -10.93 -7.37 0.82
CA HIS A 15 -10.92 -7.45 2.28
C HIS A 15 -9.92 -8.51 2.77
N GLY A 16 -8.86 -8.06 3.44
CA GLY A 16 -7.98 -8.96 4.19
C GLY A 16 -8.66 -9.43 5.48
N ARG A 17 -8.38 -10.68 5.88
CA ARG A 17 -8.75 -11.21 7.20
C ARG A 17 -7.78 -10.70 8.28
N PRO A 18 -8.16 -10.76 9.57
CA PRO A 18 -7.21 -10.51 10.65
C PRO A 18 -5.93 -11.36 10.49
N GLY A 19 -4.77 -10.71 10.52
CA GLY A 19 -3.47 -11.35 10.33
C GLY A 19 -3.00 -11.53 8.88
N ASP A 20 -3.84 -11.21 7.89
CA ASP A 20 -3.43 -11.23 6.49
C ASP A 20 -2.38 -10.14 6.19
N ARG A 21 -1.62 -10.36 5.11
CA ARG A 21 -0.65 -9.42 4.57
C ARG A 21 -1.06 -9.01 3.16
N LEU A 22 -0.94 -7.73 2.87
CA LEU A 22 -1.14 -7.20 1.52
C LEU A 22 0.10 -7.50 0.69
N SER A 23 -0.06 -8.28 -0.37
CA SER A 23 1.05 -8.66 -1.25
C SER A 23 0.75 -8.27 -2.70
N PHE A 24 1.75 -7.68 -3.36
CA PHE A 24 1.65 -7.27 -4.77
C PHE A 24 3.03 -7.27 -5.42
N ALA A 25 3.04 -7.43 -6.75
CA ALA A 25 4.23 -7.26 -7.56
C ALA A 25 4.35 -5.82 -8.03
N VAL A 26 5.55 -5.26 -7.99
CA VAL A 26 5.86 -3.90 -8.46
C VAL A 26 7.13 -3.90 -9.28
N ARG A 27 7.17 -3.08 -10.34
CA ARG A 27 8.40 -2.73 -11.06
C ARG A 27 8.42 -1.25 -11.38
N GLY A 28 9.59 -0.63 -11.37
CA GLY A 28 9.78 0.78 -11.73
C GLY A 28 11.02 1.39 -11.09
N GLU A 29 11.48 2.50 -11.65
CA GLU A 29 12.59 3.27 -11.09
C GLU A 29 12.05 4.31 -10.10
N PHE A 30 12.21 4.03 -8.80
CA PHE A 30 11.81 4.89 -7.70
C PHE A 30 12.95 5.80 -7.26
N THR A 31 12.65 7.01 -6.81
CA THR A 31 13.64 7.88 -6.16
C THR A 31 13.99 7.35 -4.76
N ALA A 32 14.96 7.98 -4.09
CA ALA A 32 15.41 7.57 -2.75
C ALA A 32 14.29 7.48 -1.70
N ASP A 33 13.18 8.21 -1.89
CA ASP A 33 12.00 8.17 -1.01
C ASP A 33 11.22 6.85 -1.09
N GLY A 34 11.50 6.01 -2.09
CA GLY A 34 10.86 4.72 -2.29
C GLY A 34 9.38 4.82 -2.69
N LEU A 35 8.61 3.80 -2.30
CA LEU A 35 7.17 3.72 -2.52
C LEU A 35 6.44 3.92 -1.19
N LYS A 36 5.60 4.95 -1.12
CA LYS A 36 4.70 5.22 -0.01
C LYS A 36 3.34 4.60 -0.30
N LEU A 37 2.82 3.82 0.64
CA LEU A 37 1.47 3.28 0.58
C LEU A 37 0.63 3.92 1.68
N THR A 38 -0.54 4.41 1.32
CA THR A 38 -1.50 4.97 2.26
C THR A 38 -2.77 4.13 2.24
N VAL A 39 -3.18 3.61 3.38
CA VAL A 39 -4.53 3.03 3.56
C VAL A 39 -5.39 4.03 4.31
N ILE A 40 -6.68 4.06 3.98
CA ILE A 40 -7.62 5.03 4.55
C ILE A 40 -8.80 4.27 5.13
N GLU A 41 -9.06 4.44 6.42
CA GLU A 41 -10.32 4.03 7.05
C GLU A 41 -11.40 5.11 6.80
N LYS A 42 -12.65 4.67 6.62
CA LYS A 42 -13.83 5.56 6.51
C LYS A 42 -13.68 6.64 5.42
N ASP A 43 -13.20 6.28 4.23
CA ASP A 43 -12.91 7.19 3.11
C ASP A 43 -14.15 7.99 2.67
N ARG A 44 -15.36 7.47 2.90
CA ARG A 44 -16.64 8.14 2.60
C ARG A 44 -17.20 8.98 3.75
N SER A 45 -16.50 9.06 4.88
CA SER A 45 -16.91 9.87 6.03
C SER A 45 -16.12 11.18 6.07
N LEU A 46 -16.60 12.14 6.86
CA LEU A 46 -15.85 13.37 7.17
C LEU A 46 -14.56 13.11 7.98
N TYR A 47 -14.37 11.87 8.46
CA TYR A 47 -13.28 11.44 9.32
C TYR A 47 -12.49 10.32 8.64
N HIS A 48 -11.86 10.63 7.52
CA HIS A 48 -10.89 9.71 6.93
C HIS A 48 -9.66 9.62 7.82
N HIS A 49 -9.23 8.41 8.15
CA HIS A 49 -8.03 8.18 8.96
C HIS A 49 -6.95 7.52 8.09
N PRO A 50 -5.94 8.29 7.62
CA PRO A 50 -4.88 7.76 6.76
C PRO A 50 -3.76 7.13 7.59
N TYR A 51 -3.34 5.94 7.18
CA TYR A 51 -2.18 5.23 7.72
C TYR A 51 -1.18 4.96 6.61
N THR A 52 0.10 5.20 6.87
CA THR A 52 1.16 5.13 5.87
C THR A 52 2.16 4.01 6.15
N ALA A 53 2.55 3.26 5.13
CA ALA A 53 3.74 2.42 5.11
C ALA A 53 4.72 2.90 4.03
N ILE A 54 6.01 2.66 4.21
CA ILE A 54 7.06 3.00 3.25
C ILE A 54 7.83 1.73 2.88
N VAL A 55 7.96 1.49 1.58
CA VAL A 55 8.85 0.47 1.02
C VAL A 55 10.11 1.19 0.53
N PRO A 56 11.29 0.90 1.11
CA PRO A 56 12.54 1.52 0.70
C PRO A 56 12.85 1.29 -0.79
N ALA A 57 13.52 2.24 -1.43
CA ALA A 57 13.93 2.12 -2.83
C ALA A 57 14.86 0.91 -3.08
N SER A 58 15.60 0.45 -2.06
CA SER A 58 16.45 -0.75 -2.13
C SER A 58 15.68 -2.04 -2.37
N ASP A 59 14.40 -2.07 -1.98
CA ASP A 59 13.52 -3.25 -2.11
C ASP A 59 12.72 -3.20 -3.42
N LEU A 60 12.95 -2.15 -4.22
CA LEU A 60 12.29 -1.86 -5.48
C LEU A 60 13.33 -1.82 -6.60
N GLY A 61 12.88 -1.84 -7.85
CA GLY A 61 13.81 -1.76 -8.98
C GLY A 61 13.14 -1.91 -10.34
N PRO A 62 13.95 -1.90 -11.41
CA PRO A 62 13.46 -1.97 -12.78
C PRO A 62 12.75 -3.30 -13.10
N ASP A 63 13.11 -4.37 -12.39
CA ASP A 63 12.48 -5.69 -12.49
C ASP A 63 11.29 -5.85 -11.55
N TRP A 64 10.47 -6.88 -11.80
CA TRP A 64 9.36 -7.24 -10.91
C TRP A 64 9.87 -7.73 -9.56
N ARG A 65 9.47 -7.04 -8.49
CA ARG A 65 9.74 -7.37 -7.09
C ARG A 65 8.42 -7.60 -6.37
N GLN A 66 8.38 -8.61 -5.50
CA GLN A 66 7.23 -8.85 -4.64
C GLN A 66 7.36 -8.00 -3.36
N VAL A 67 6.37 -7.16 -3.11
CA VAL A 67 6.22 -6.42 -1.85
C VAL A 67 5.15 -7.11 -1.03
N THR A 68 5.40 -7.29 0.27
CA THR A 68 4.43 -7.83 1.22
C THR A 68 4.44 -6.99 2.49
N LEU A 69 3.30 -6.41 2.84
CA LEU A 69 3.15 -5.51 3.97
C LEU A 69 2.12 -6.03 4.96
N ARG A 70 2.46 -5.94 6.23
CA ARG A 70 1.55 -6.23 7.35
C ARG A 70 0.83 -4.97 7.77
N LEU A 71 -0.34 -5.13 8.41
CA LEU A 71 -1.15 -4.00 8.88
C LEU A 71 -0.37 -3.11 9.85
N GLU A 72 0.50 -3.70 10.68
CA GLU A 72 1.26 -2.98 11.71
C GLU A 72 2.34 -2.06 11.12
N GLN A 73 2.70 -2.25 9.84
CA GLN A 73 3.63 -1.37 9.13
C GLN A 73 2.96 -0.07 8.69
N PHE A 74 1.63 -0.01 8.67
CA PHE A 74 0.89 1.20 8.40
C PHE A 74 0.72 1.98 9.69
N LYS A 75 1.20 3.22 9.69
CA LYS A 75 1.19 4.12 10.85
C LYS A 75 0.52 5.45 10.54
N ASP A 76 -0.31 5.95 11.44
CA ASP A 76 -0.79 7.33 11.39
C ASP A 76 0.27 8.31 11.93
N GLN A 77 -0.08 9.59 12.03
CA GLN A 77 0.82 10.64 12.54
C GLN A 77 1.20 10.45 14.01
N GLU A 78 0.40 9.70 14.78
CA GLU A 78 0.64 9.38 16.19
C GLU A 78 1.37 8.03 16.37
N GLY A 79 1.71 7.33 15.28
CA GLY A 79 2.36 6.02 15.32
C GLY A 79 1.43 4.85 15.61
N ARG A 80 0.10 5.05 15.54
CA ARG A 80 -0.90 4.00 15.70
C ARG A 80 -1.12 3.26 14.39
N SER A 81 -1.46 1.98 14.48
CA SER A 81 -1.82 1.16 13.32
C SER A 81 -3.33 1.03 13.17
N PRO A 82 -3.83 0.73 11.95
CA PRO A 82 -5.23 0.39 11.76
C PRO A 82 -5.62 -0.83 12.60
N GLN A 83 -6.89 -0.92 12.97
CA GLN A 83 -7.37 -2.03 13.81
C GLN A 83 -7.49 -3.35 13.03
N SER A 84 -7.90 -3.27 11.76
CA SER A 84 -8.12 -4.44 10.91
C SER A 84 -8.09 -4.05 9.43
N TRP A 85 -7.75 -5.01 8.57
CA TRP A 85 -7.94 -4.85 7.12
C TRP A 85 -9.40 -4.70 6.71
N ALA A 86 -10.34 -5.20 7.53
CA ALA A 86 -11.77 -5.17 7.24
C ALA A 86 -12.41 -3.78 7.34
N VAL A 87 -11.73 -2.80 7.95
CA VAL A 87 -12.22 -1.42 8.12
C VAL A 87 -11.55 -0.41 7.19
N ILE A 88 -10.59 -0.87 6.39
CA ILE A 88 -9.93 -0.05 5.38
C ILE A 88 -10.88 0.09 4.19
N ASP A 89 -11.11 1.33 3.73
CA ASP A 89 -11.99 1.68 2.60
C ASP A 89 -11.22 1.97 1.31
N LYS A 90 -9.91 2.22 1.41
CA LYS A 90 -9.08 2.61 0.27
C LYS A 90 -7.61 2.37 0.49
N LEU A 91 -6.91 2.07 -0.60
CA LEU A 91 -5.47 2.06 -0.71
C LEU A 91 -5.01 3.00 -1.82
N GLU A 92 -4.07 3.85 -1.49
CA GLU A 92 -3.38 4.74 -2.41
C GLU A 92 -1.89 4.42 -2.43
N LEU A 93 -1.33 4.27 -3.63
CA LEU A 93 0.10 4.15 -3.84
C LEU A 93 0.64 5.48 -4.33
N LEU A 94 1.48 6.09 -3.50
CA LEU A 94 2.15 7.35 -3.74
C LEU A 94 3.64 7.06 -3.92
N GLY A 95 4.23 7.61 -4.97
CA GLY A 95 5.66 7.47 -5.16
C GLY A 95 6.21 8.58 -6.03
N SER A 96 7.51 8.75 -5.94
CA SER A 96 8.27 9.57 -6.87
C SER A 96 9.04 8.59 -7.75
N ALA A 97 8.67 8.52 -9.02
CA ALA A 97 9.31 7.63 -10.00
C ALA A 97 9.78 8.43 -11.21
N ALA A 98 10.82 7.96 -11.88
CA ALA A 98 11.31 8.61 -13.10
C ALA A 98 10.22 8.58 -14.18
N LYS A 99 9.84 9.75 -14.72
CA LYS A 99 8.76 9.90 -15.73
C LYS A 99 8.90 8.98 -16.95
N ARG A 100 10.14 8.59 -17.28
CA ARG A 100 10.48 7.81 -18.47
C ARG A 100 10.01 6.35 -18.38
N THR A 101 9.83 5.83 -17.15
CA THR A 101 9.36 4.46 -16.90
C THR A 101 8.39 4.46 -15.72
N PRO A 102 7.09 4.73 -15.96
CA PRO A 102 6.13 4.76 -14.86
C PRO A 102 6.04 3.39 -14.18
N PRO A 103 5.92 3.37 -12.84
CA PRO A 103 5.86 2.14 -12.09
C PRO A 103 4.61 1.35 -12.44
N ARG A 104 4.73 0.03 -12.46
CA ARG A 104 3.63 -0.89 -12.73
C ARG A 104 3.40 -1.79 -11.54
N PHE A 105 2.14 -2.12 -11.31
CA PHE A 105 1.69 -2.96 -10.20
C PHE A 105 0.87 -4.12 -10.74
N ALA A 106 0.99 -5.30 -10.13
CA ALA A 106 0.28 -6.50 -10.55
C ALA A 106 0.11 -7.49 -9.37
N GLN A 107 -0.66 -8.55 -9.60
CA GLN A 107 -0.75 -9.72 -8.70
C GLN A 107 -1.13 -9.37 -7.26
N TRP A 108 -2.09 -8.44 -7.11
CA TRP A 108 -2.67 -8.08 -5.82
C TRP A 108 -3.33 -9.30 -5.18
N ARG A 109 -2.91 -9.62 -3.97
CA ARG A 109 -3.47 -10.74 -3.20
C ARG A 109 -3.26 -10.55 -1.70
N TRP A 110 -4.14 -11.18 -0.94
CA TRP A 110 -3.95 -11.41 0.48
C TRP A 110 -3.14 -12.69 0.68
N THR A 111 -2.12 -12.62 1.53
CA THR A 111 -1.35 -13.80 1.94
C THR A 111 -1.47 -14.02 3.44
N GLN A 112 -1.75 -15.27 3.83
CA GLN A 112 -1.78 -15.66 5.22
C GLN A 112 -0.35 -15.86 5.74
N GLN A 113 -0.16 -15.61 7.03
CA GLN A 113 1.06 -16.01 7.72
C GLN A 113 1.11 -17.56 7.79
N PRO A 114 2.24 -18.21 7.45
CA PRO A 114 2.43 -19.62 7.78
C PRO A 114 2.47 -19.84 9.29
#